data_AF-A0A5C6MYD7-F1
#
_entry.id   AF-A0A5C6MYD7-F1
#
_cell.length_a   1.000
_cell.length_b   1.000
_cell.length_c   1.000
_cell.angle_alpha   90.00
_cell.angle_beta   90.00
_cell.angle_gamma   90.00
#
_symmetry.space_group_name_H-M   'P 1'
#
loop_
_entity.id
_entity.type
_entity.pdbx_description
1 polymer ?
#
loop_
_entity_poly.entity_id
_entity_poly.type
_entity_poly.pdbx_seq_one_letter_code
_entity_poly.pdbx_strand_id
1 'polypeptide(L)'
;MRISTSKSESMVLARKKVECLLRVGEEVLPQVEEFKYLFKYILFTSEGRMEREIDRRIGAASAVMRALNQSVVVKKELSRKAKLSIYRSIYVPVLTYGHHHWVMTERTRSRIQAAEMSFLRRVAGLSIRDRGRSSDIQEELTPHREESVGVARASGQDAFRTPPFRGVPDMSHREAASWPAQD
;
A
#
# COMPACT_ATOMS: atom_id res chain seq x y z
N MET A 1 14.83 31.93 6.86
CA MET A 1 14.75 30.68 6.06
C MET A 1 14.92 31.05 4.58
N ARG A 2 15.83 30.40 3.84
CA ARG A 2 16.08 30.67 2.41
C ARG A 2 15.50 29.51 1.58
N ILE A 3 14.54 29.79 0.72
CA ILE A 3 13.85 28.79 -0.12
C ILE A 3 14.42 28.85 -1.54
N SER A 4 14.70 27.69 -2.14
CA SER A 4 15.15 27.58 -3.52
C SER A 4 13.93 27.46 -4.44
N THR A 5 13.58 28.51 -5.16
CA THR A 5 12.46 28.56 -6.12
C THR A 5 12.61 27.50 -7.22
N SER A 6 13.83 27.30 -7.72
CA SER A 6 14.16 26.29 -8.74
C SER A 6 13.92 24.83 -8.33
N LYS A 7 13.81 24.55 -7.02
CA LYS A 7 13.58 23.20 -6.47
C LYS A 7 12.20 23.07 -5.82
N SER A 8 11.40 24.13 -5.83
CA SER A 8 10.14 24.20 -5.13
C SER A 8 9.01 24.24 -6.14
N GLU A 9 8.05 23.37 -5.96
CA GLU A 9 6.81 23.33 -6.73
C GLU A 9 5.64 23.48 -5.76
N SER A 10 4.52 23.99 -6.25
CA SER A 10 3.29 24.13 -5.49
C SER A 10 2.21 23.18 -6.02
N MET A 11 1.35 22.70 -5.13
CA MET A 11 0.19 21.89 -5.50
C MET A 11 -1.01 22.36 -4.69
N VAL A 12 -2.13 22.59 -5.38
CA VAL A 12 -3.40 22.94 -4.75
C VAL A 12 -4.27 21.71 -4.69
N LEU A 13 -4.70 21.34 -3.48
CA LEU A 13 -5.65 20.25 -3.27
C LEU A 13 -7.08 20.81 -3.33
N ALA A 14 -7.79 20.54 -4.42
CA ALA A 14 -9.16 21.02 -4.62
C ALA A 14 -9.97 20.06 -5.49
N ARG A 15 -11.28 19.97 -5.23
CA ARG A 15 -12.21 19.15 -6.04
C ARG A 15 -12.42 19.71 -7.45
N LYS A 16 -12.17 21.00 -7.63
CA LYS A 16 -12.20 21.71 -8.91
C LYS A 16 -10.81 22.31 -9.15
N LYS A 17 -10.42 22.45 -10.41
CA LYS A 17 -9.14 23.08 -10.75
C LYS A 17 -9.16 24.53 -10.28
N VAL A 18 -8.23 24.87 -9.40
CA VAL A 18 -8.01 26.21 -8.86
C VAL A 18 -6.58 26.59 -9.17
N GLU A 19 -6.40 27.75 -9.78
CA GLU A 19 -5.09 28.34 -9.96
C GLU A 19 -4.74 29.16 -8.72
N CYS A 20 -3.61 28.85 -8.09
CA CYS A 20 -3.09 29.57 -6.94
C CYS A 20 -1.66 30.02 -7.26
N LEU A 21 -1.50 31.32 -7.44
CA LEU A 21 -0.20 31.92 -7.74
C LEU A 21 0.60 32.12 -6.45
N LEU A 22 1.36 31.10 -6.07
CA LEU A 22 2.27 31.18 -4.92
C LEU A 22 3.59 31.83 -5.32
N ARG A 23 3.97 32.88 -4.59
CA ARG A 23 5.19 33.65 -4.84
C ARG A 23 6.19 33.46 -3.71
N VAL A 24 7.46 33.34 -4.06
CA VAL A 24 8.58 33.34 -3.12
C VAL A 24 9.54 34.44 -3.59
N GLY A 25 9.49 35.61 -2.92
CA GLY A 25 10.14 36.81 -3.42
C GLY A 25 9.45 37.34 -4.68
N GLU A 26 10.20 37.53 -5.76
CA GLU A 26 9.67 38.00 -7.06
C GLU A 26 9.27 36.84 -8.01
N GLU A 27 9.66 35.61 -7.69
CA GLU A 27 9.41 34.45 -8.54
C GLU A 27 8.12 33.72 -8.17
N VAL A 28 7.37 33.29 -9.19
CA VAL A 28 6.16 32.47 -9.04
C VAL A 28 6.56 31.00 -9.06
N LEU A 29 6.12 30.23 -8.07
CA LEU A 29 6.34 28.78 -8.06
C LEU A 29 5.45 28.10 -9.09
N PRO A 30 5.98 27.10 -9.83
CA PRO A 30 5.16 26.31 -10.74
C PRO A 30 4.10 25.53 -9.94
N GLN A 31 2.86 25.53 -10.46
CA GLN A 31 1.78 24.72 -9.90
C GLN A 31 1.70 23.38 -10.64
N VAL A 32 1.74 22.27 -9.91
CA VAL A 32 1.71 20.91 -10.45
C VAL A 32 0.43 20.17 -10.08
N GLU A 33 -0.02 19.29 -10.97
CA GLU A 33 -1.19 18.42 -10.73
C GLU A 33 -0.80 17.08 -10.11
N GLU A 34 0.43 16.62 -10.34
CA GLU A 34 0.97 15.39 -9.79
C GLU A 34 2.26 15.68 -9.02
N PHE A 35 2.25 15.40 -7.73
CA PHE A 35 3.40 15.60 -6.87
C PHE A 35 3.99 14.27 -6.42
N LYS A 36 5.28 14.07 -6.71
CA LYS A 36 6.02 12.85 -6.39
C LYS A 36 6.84 13.06 -5.13
N TYR A 37 6.32 12.62 -4.00
CA TYR A 37 6.99 12.75 -2.71
C TYR A 37 7.96 11.58 -2.46
N LEU A 38 9.09 11.87 -1.79
CA LEU A 38 10.19 10.95 -1.46
C LEU A 38 10.66 10.15 -2.68
N PHE A 39 11.53 10.71 -3.53
CA PHE A 39 12.19 9.97 -4.64
C PHE A 39 11.23 9.09 -5.48
N LYS A 40 10.05 9.63 -5.79
CA LYS A 40 8.94 9.00 -6.51
C LYS A 40 8.05 8.04 -5.70
N TYR A 41 8.27 7.72 -4.44
CA TYR A 41 7.49 6.65 -3.80
C TYR A 41 5.99 6.97 -3.68
N ILE A 42 5.60 8.19 -3.32
CA ILE A 42 4.19 8.52 -3.10
C ILE A 42 3.74 9.53 -4.16
N LEU A 43 2.67 9.19 -4.89
CA LEU A 43 2.03 10.10 -5.84
C LEU A 43 0.82 10.77 -5.20
N PHE A 44 0.86 12.10 -5.12
CA PHE A 44 -0.30 12.91 -4.79
C PHE A 44 -0.87 13.52 -6.06
N THR A 45 -2.20 13.64 -6.12
CA THR A 45 -2.91 14.32 -7.20
C THR A 45 -3.58 15.57 -6.64
N SER A 46 -3.67 16.64 -7.44
CA SER A 46 -4.35 17.88 -7.07
C SER A 46 -5.84 17.68 -6.76
N GLU A 47 -6.46 16.65 -7.32
CA GLU A 47 -7.86 16.28 -7.05
C GLU A 47 -8.05 15.56 -5.71
N GLY A 48 -6.95 15.18 -5.03
CA GLY A 48 -6.98 14.39 -3.80
C GLY A 48 -7.37 12.91 -4.01
N ARG A 49 -7.42 12.44 -5.26
CA ARG A 49 -7.74 11.04 -5.58
C ARG A 49 -6.48 10.18 -5.53
N MET A 50 -6.54 9.10 -4.74
CA MET A 50 -5.41 8.19 -4.51
C MET A 50 -5.44 6.95 -5.40
N GLU A 51 -6.45 6.83 -6.26
CA GLU A 51 -6.64 5.70 -7.17
C GLU A 51 -5.42 5.51 -8.07
N ARG A 52 -4.83 6.61 -8.58
CA ARG A 52 -3.60 6.53 -9.40
C ARG A 52 -2.41 5.94 -8.65
N GLU A 53 -2.24 6.27 -7.38
CA GLU A 53 -1.17 5.71 -6.55
C GLU A 53 -1.41 4.22 -6.29
N ILE A 54 -2.65 3.83 -5.96
CA ILE A 54 -3.03 2.43 -5.77
C ILE A 54 -2.76 1.62 -7.05
N ASP A 55 -3.13 2.15 -8.22
CA ASP A 55 -2.95 1.50 -9.53
C ASP A 55 -1.48 1.29 -9.84
N ARG A 56 -0.68 2.31 -9.53
CA ARG A 56 0.77 2.24 -9.66
C ARG A 56 1.37 1.16 -8.76
N ARG A 57 0.92 1.03 -7.51
CA ARG A 57 1.38 -0.04 -6.60
C ARG A 57 0.97 -1.42 -7.07
N ILE A 58 -0.28 -1.58 -7.51
CA ILE A 58 -0.75 -2.84 -8.10
C ILE A 58 0.07 -3.19 -9.35
N GLY A 59 0.39 -2.20 -10.18
CA GLY A 59 1.26 -2.36 -11.35
C GLY A 59 2.68 -2.81 -10.98
N ALA A 60 3.29 -2.18 -9.97
CA ALA A 60 4.60 -2.55 -9.46
C ALA A 60 4.62 -3.96 -8.85
N ALA A 61 3.62 -4.29 -8.02
CA ALA A 61 3.46 -5.63 -7.45
C ALA A 61 3.26 -6.68 -8.56
N SER A 62 2.47 -6.36 -9.59
CA SER A 62 2.29 -7.22 -10.76
C SER A 62 3.58 -7.44 -11.54
N ALA A 63 4.46 -6.44 -11.64
CA ALA A 63 5.77 -6.58 -12.27
C ALA A 63 6.69 -7.51 -11.46
N VAL A 64 6.73 -7.34 -10.13
CA VAL A 64 7.45 -8.24 -9.21
C VAL A 64 6.93 -9.68 -9.36
N MET A 65 5.62 -9.87 -9.37
CA MET A 65 5.01 -11.17 -9.61
C MET A 65 5.50 -11.79 -10.92
N ARG A 66 5.43 -11.05 -12.04
CA ARG A 66 5.88 -11.57 -13.34
C ARG A 66 7.34 -12.02 -13.30
N ALA A 67 8.21 -11.23 -12.66
CA ALA A 67 9.63 -11.58 -12.51
C ALA A 67 9.85 -12.83 -11.64
N LEU A 68 9.05 -12.99 -10.57
CA LEU A 68 9.12 -14.14 -9.67
C LEU A 68 8.40 -15.38 -10.21
N ASN A 69 7.57 -15.25 -11.24
CA ASN A 69 6.69 -16.34 -11.67
C ASN A 69 7.49 -17.57 -12.12
N GLN A 70 8.47 -17.38 -13.02
CA GLN A 70 9.29 -18.47 -13.55
C GLN A 70 10.32 -18.99 -12.55
N SER A 71 10.85 -18.11 -11.69
CA SER A 71 11.97 -18.40 -10.80
C SER A 71 11.52 -18.97 -9.45
N VAL A 72 10.35 -18.58 -8.95
CA VAL A 72 9.88 -18.90 -7.61
C VAL A 72 8.51 -19.59 -7.65
N VAL A 73 7.52 -18.99 -8.30
CA VAL A 73 6.12 -19.41 -8.14
C VAL A 73 5.85 -20.75 -8.83
N VAL A 74 6.34 -20.93 -10.06
CA VAL A 74 6.13 -22.15 -10.86
C VAL A 74 7.08 -23.29 -10.47
N LYS A 75 8.25 -22.98 -9.91
CA LYS A 75 9.24 -24.02 -9.53
C LYS A 75 8.67 -24.96 -8.47
N LYS A 76 8.66 -26.26 -8.78
CA LYS A 76 8.19 -27.32 -7.86
C LYS A 76 9.19 -27.63 -6.74
N GLU A 77 10.45 -27.31 -6.96
CA GLU A 77 11.55 -27.49 -6.00
C GLU A 77 11.38 -26.64 -4.74
N LEU A 78 10.69 -25.50 -4.84
CA LEU A 78 10.46 -24.61 -3.71
C LEU A 78 9.21 -25.03 -2.93
N SER A 79 9.36 -25.16 -1.62
CA SER A 79 8.24 -25.40 -0.72
C SER A 79 7.24 -24.23 -0.74
N ARG A 80 5.96 -24.51 -0.50
CA ARG A 80 4.93 -23.46 -0.35
C ARG A 80 5.32 -22.42 0.70
N LYS A 81 5.93 -22.84 1.80
CA LYS A 81 6.43 -21.97 2.88
C LYS A 81 7.50 -20.99 2.38
N ALA A 82 8.44 -21.43 1.54
CA ALA A 82 9.46 -20.55 0.95
C ALA A 82 8.83 -19.52 0.00
N LYS A 83 7.90 -19.95 -0.85
CA LYS A 83 7.16 -19.04 -1.76
C LYS A 83 6.38 -17.97 -0.99
N LEU A 84 5.73 -18.36 0.12
CA LEU A 84 5.00 -17.45 1.01
C LEU A 84 5.93 -16.51 1.80
N SER A 85 7.14 -16.96 2.14
CA SER A 85 8.16 -16.08 2.73
C SER A 85 8.55 -14.97 1.76
N ILE A 86 8.82 -15.32 0.50
CA ILE A 86 9.14 -14.36 -0.57
C ILE A 86 7.97 -13.40 -0.82
N TYR A 87 6.73 -13.90 -0.82
CA TYR A 87 5.53 -13.08 -0.89
C TYR A 87 5.49 -12.02 0.21
N ARG A 88 5.66 -12.43 1.47
CA ARG A 88 5.61 -11.53 2.63
C ARG A 88 6.75 -10.52 2.63
N SER A 89 7.95 -10.91 2.22
CA SER A 89 9.13 -10.04 2.29
C SER A 89 9.28 -9.09 1.10
N ILE A 90 8.74 -9.43 -0.07
CA ILE A 90 8.92 -8.63 -1.29
C ILE A 90 7.59 -8.09 -1.82
N TYR A 91 6.61 -8.98 -2.03
CA TYR A 91 5.37 -8.61 -2.70
C TYR A 91 4.47 -7.73 -1.82
N VAL A 92 4.28 -8.10 -0.56
CA VAL A 92 3.44 -7.35 0.38
C VAL A 92 3.95 -5.92 0.57
N PRO A 93 5.25 -5.66 0.88
CA PRO A 93 5.75 -4.29 1.01
C PRO A 93 5.60 -3.44 -0.25
N VAL A 94 5.78 -4.03 -1.44
CA VAL A 94 5.59 -3.30 -2.71
C VAL A 94 4.13 -2.88 -2.90
N LEU A 95 3.19 -3.76 -2.52
CA LEU A 95 1.75 -3.51 -2.64
C LEU A 95 1.22 -2.55 -1.57
N THR A 96 1.67 -2.67 -0.31
CA THR A 96 1.09 -1.95 0.83
C THR A 96 1.86 -0.71 1.26
N TYR A 97 3.07 -0.47 0.76
CA TYR A 97 3.79 0.74 1.14
C TYR A 97 3.01 1.99 0.68
N GLY A 98 2.83 2.92 1.61
CA GLY A 98 2.01 4.12 1.41
C GLY A 98 0.55 3.98 1.82
N HIS A 99 0.10 2.79 2.26
CA HIS A 99 -1.29 2.55 2.65
C HIS A 99 -1.82 3.45 3.78
N HIS A 100 -0.96 3.95 4.67
CA HIS A 100 -1.36 4.93 5.71
C HIS A 100 -1.94 6.22 5.15
N HIS A 101 -1.61 6.56 3.90
CA HIS A 101 -2.15 7.73 3.23
C HIS A 101 -3.44 7.40 2.47
N TRP A 102 -3.79 6.13 2.28
CA TRP A 102 -4.91 5.74 1.43
C TRP A 102 -6.24 5.90 2.13
N VAL A 103 -7.22 6.42 1.40
CA VAL A 103 -8.63 6.30 1.80
C VAL A 103 -9.08 4.87 1.54
N MET A 104 -9.32 4.14 2.63
CA MET A 104 -9.76 2.75 2.60
C MET A 104 -11.24 2.66 2.23
N THR A 105 -11.53 2.68 0.93
CA THR A 105 -12.86 2.38 0.39
C THR A 105 -13.02 0.89 0.12
N GLU A 106 -14.25 0.38 0.05
CA GLU A 106 -14.53 -1.00 -0.37
C GLU A 106 -13.95 -1.33 -1.75
N ARG A 107 -13.95 -0.36 -2.67
CA ARG A 107 -13.33 -0.49 -3.99
C ARG A 107 -11.82 -0.66 -3.86
N THR A 108 -11.16 0.15 -3.05
CA THR A 108 -9.71 0.05 -2.79
C THR A 108 -9.36 -1.31 -2.17
N ARG A 109 -10.11 -1.72 -1.14
CA ARG A 109 -9.93 -3.01 -0.46
C ARG A 109 -10.07 -4.18 -1.44
N SER A 110 -11.11 -4.17 -2.26
CA SER A 110 -11.36 -5.21 -3.28
C SER A 110 -10.22 -5.31 -4.30
N ARG A 111 -9.66 -4.18 -4.73
CA ARG A 111 -8.54 -4.16 -5.71
C ARG A 111 -7.25 -4.70 -5.12
N ILE A 112 -6.95 -4.35 -3.87
CA ILE A 112 -5.78 -4.86 -3.17
C ILE A 112 -5.92 -6.37 -2.92
N GLN A 113 -7.10 -6.83 -2.48
CA GLN A 113 -7.41 -8.25 -2.34
C GLN A 113 -7.27 -8.99 -3.67
N ALA A 114 -7.75 -8.43 -4.78
CA ALA A 114 -7.58 -9.03 -6.10
C ALA A 114 -6.09 -9.20 -6.47
N ALA A 115 -5.24 -8.21 -6.15
CA ALA A 115 -3.80 -8.30 -6.36
C ALA A 115 -3.17 -9.41 -5.50
N GLU A 116 -3.47 -9.46 -4.20
CA GLU A 116 -3.04 -10.53 -3.29
C GLU A 116 -3.47 -11.93 -3.78
N MET A 117 -4.74 -12.08 -4.13
CA MET A 117 -5.28 -13.35 -4.64
C MET A 117 -4.63 -13.80 -5.94
N SER A 118 -4.16 -12.85 -6.77
CA SER A 118 -3.39 -13.17 -7.97
C SER A 118 -2.06 -13.88 -7.66
N PHE A 119 -1.49 -13.64 -6.47
CA PHE A 119 -0.31 -14.34 -5.99
C PHE A 119 -0.64 -15.67 -5.36
N LEU A 120 -1.57 -15.66 -4.41
CA LEU A 120 -1.93 -16.86 -3.65
C LEU A 120 -2.46 -17.98 -4.56
N ARG A 121 -3.28 -17.65 -5.57
CA ARG A 121 -3.76 -18.65 -6.55
C ARG A 121 -2.64 -19.34 -7.30
N ARG A 122 -1.60 -18.60 -7.72
CA ARG A 122 -0.46 -19.18 -8.44
C ARG A 122 0.40 -20.06 -7.53
N VAL A 123 0.58 -19.68 -6.27
CA VAL A 123 1.28 -20.52 -5.27
C VAL A 123 0.50 -21.80 -4.98
N ALA A 124 -0.82 -21.73 -4.89
CA ALA A 124 -1.70 -22.88 -4.74
C ALA A 124 -1.73 -23.77 -5.99
N GLY A 125 -1.29 -23.27 -7.15
CA GLY A 125 -1.42 -23.96 -8.44
C GLY A 125 -2.84 -23.94 -9.00
N LEU A 126 -3.68 -23.03 -8.52
CA LEU A 126 -5.08 -22.91 -8.93
C LEU A 126 -5.21 -21.99 -10.15
N SER A 127 -5.86 -22.50 -11.17
CA SER A 127 -6.33 -21.75 -12.32
C SER A 127 -7.69 -21.08 -12.03
N ILE A 128 -8.11 -20.21 -12.94
CA ILE A 128 -9.45 -19.59 -12.88
C ILE A 128 -10.56 -20.67 -13.01
N ARG A 129 -10.27 -21.78 -13.69
CA ARG A 129 -11.24 -22.87 -13.94
C ARG A 129 -11.57 -23.66 -12.69
N ASP A 130 -10.67 -23.68 -11.71
CA ASP A 130 -10.82 -24.47 -10.48
C ASP A 130 -11.86 -23.88 -9.52
N ARG A 131 -12.38 -22.67 -9.81
CA ARG A 131 -13.45 -21.98 -9.05
C ARG A 131 -13.27 -21.96 -7.52
N GLY A 132 -12.03 -22.10 -7.03
CA GLY A 132 -11.73 -22.04 -5.60
C GLY A 132 -12.13 -20.70 -4.99
N ARG A 133 -12.80 -20.71 -3.83
CA ARG A 133 -13.17 -19.50 -3.09
C ARG A 133 -11.92 -18.80 -2.59
N SER A 134 -11.91 -17.47 -2.67
CA SER A 134 -10.76 -16.68 -2.24
C SER A 134 -10.51 -16.78 -0.73
N SER A 135 -11.57 -16.91 0.08
CA SER A 135 -11.48 -17.16 1.52
C SER A 135 -10.68 -18.41 1.85
N ASP A 136 -11.01 -19.52 1.19
CA ASP A 136 -10.48 -20.84 1.48
C ASP A 136 -8.98 -20.90 1.14
N ILE A 137 -8.60 -20.31 0.01
CA ILE A 137 -7.20 -20.19 -0.42
C ILE A 137 -6.39 -19.35 0.56
N GLN A 138 -6.98 -18.28 1.09
CA GLN A 138 -6.31 -17.40 2.04
C GLN A 138 -6.14 -18.08 3.41
N GLU A 139 -7.13 -18.85 3.85
CA GLU A 139 -7.06 -19.64 5.08
C GLU A 139 -6.01 -20.76 4.98
N GLU A 140 -5.94 -21.46 3.83
CA GLU A 140 -4.95 -22.52 3.58
C GLU A 140 -3.52 -21.97 3.56
N LEU A 141 -3.28 -20.84 2.86
CA LEU A 141 -1.94 -20.34 2.60
C LEU A 141 -1.43 -19.31 3.62
N THR A 142 -2.34 -18.64 4.31
CA THR A 142 -2.01 -17.69 5.38
C THR A 142 -2.83 -18.03 6.62
N PRO A 143 -2.45 -19.08 7.37
CA PRO A 143 -3.13 -19.43 8.60
C PRO A 143 -2.99 -18.28 9.61
N HIS A 144 -4.09 -17.96 10.30
CA HIS A 144 -4.07 -17.14 11.48
C HIS A 144 -3.17 -17.79 12.53
N ARG A 145 -2.03 -17.17 12.85
CA ARG A 145 -1.43 -17.43 14.17
C ARG A 145 -2.22 -16.54 15.14
N GLU A 146 -3.19 -17.13 15.82
CA GLU A 146 -3.74 -16.53 17.04
C GLU A 146 -2.57 -16.30 18.00
N GLU A 147 -2.47 -15.06 18.49
CA GLU A 147 -1.53 -14.66 19.52
C GLU A 147 -1.84 -15.44 20.80
N SER A 148 -1.06 -16.48 21.07
CA SER A 148 -0.98 -17.02 22.43
C SER A 148 -0.19 -16.02 23.28
N VAL A 149 -0.91 -15.36 24.18
CA VAL A 149 -0.44 -14.45 25.22
C VAL A 149 0.86 -14.94 25.85
N GLY A 150 1.93 -14.16 25.69
CA GLY A 150 3.22 -14.35 26.34
C GLY A 150 3.95 -13.02 26.37
N VAL A 151 3.87 -12.35 27.52
CA VAL A 151 4.46 -11.03 27.80
C VAL A 151 5.95 -11.00 27.43
N ALA A 152 6.32 -10.29 26.35
CA ALA A 152 7.70 -9.88 26.10
C ALA A 152 7.81 -8.73 25.08
N ARG A 153 8.08 -7.53 25.63
CA ARG A 153 8.77 -6.35 25.04
C ARG A 153 8.55 -6.09 23.54
N ALA A 154 7.71 -5.08 23.28
CA ALA A 154 7.51 -4.48 21.97
C ALA A 154 8.85 -4.08 21.32
N SER A 155 9.23 -4.82 20.28
CA SER A 155 10.25 -4.43 19.32
C SER A 155 9.53 -4.13 18.01
N GLY A 156 9.95 -3.08 17.29
CA GLY A 156 9.27 -2.51 16.11
C GLY A 156 9.11 -3.41 14.87
N GLN A 157 9.18 -4.73 15.03
CA GLN A 157 9.01 -5.75 13.99
C GLN A 157 7.61 -6.39 14.00
N ASP A 158 6.78 -6.15 15.03
CA ASP A 158 5.46 -6.79 15.16
C ASP A 158 4.37 -6.20 14.27
N ALA A 159 4.58 -5.01 13.69
CA ALA A 159 3.63 -4.38 12.76
C ALA A 159 3.47 -5.11 11.41
N PHE A 160 4.33 -6.11 11.11
CA PHE A 160 4.34 -6.84 9.85
C PHE A 160 3.71 -8.24 9.93
N ARG A 161 3.16 -8.64 11.09
CA ARG A 161 2.78 -10.05 11.36
C ARG A 161 1.29 -10.38 11.16
N THR A 162 0.41 -9.41 11.03
CA THR A 162 -1.01 -9.61 10.66
C THR A 162 -1.21 -9.48 9.14
N PRO A 163 -1.99 -10.37 8.49
CA PRO A 163 -2.41 -10.12 7.11
C PRO A 163 -3.18 -8.79 7.06
N PRO A 164 -2.93 -7.89 6.10
CA PRO A 164 -3.22 -6.45 6.31
C PRO A 164 -4.70 -6.10 6.30
N PHE A 165 -5.60 -7.07 6.09
CA PHE A 165 -6.97 -6.79 5.63
C PHE A 165 -8.09 -7.47 6.44
N ARG A 166 -7.77 -8.19 7.52
CA ARG A 166 -8.77 -8.66 8.49
C ARG A 166 -8.44 -8.10 9.88
N GLY A 167 -9.30 -7.22 10.40
CA GLY A 167 -9.17 -6.64 11.75
C GLY A 167 -8.77 -5.16 11.82
N VAL A 168 -8.68 -4.42 10.70
CA VAL A 168 -8.55 -2.95 10.77
C VAL A 168 -9.89 -2.39 11.26
N PRO A 169 -9.95 -1.74 12.44
CA PRO A 169 -11.18 -1.15 12.94
C PRO A 169 -11.74 -0.14 11.94
N ASP A 170 -13.07 -0.02 11.87
CA ASP A 170 -13.69 1.13 11.23
C ASP A 170 -13.29 2.39 12.00
N MET A 171 -12.47 3.23 11.37
CA MET A 171 -11.93 4.46 11.97
C MET A 171 -12.78 5.69 11.59
N SER A 172 -13.98 5.50 11.03
CA SER A 172 -14.91 6.59 10.69
C SER A 172 -15.41 7.38 11.91
N HIS A 173 -15.29 6.80 13.10
CA HIS A 173 -15.64 7.44 14.36
C HIS A 173 -14.46 7.39 15.34
N ARG A 174 -13.56 8.39 15.29
CA ARG A 174 -12.80 8.77 16.48
C ARG A 174 -12.89 10.28 16.70
N GLU A 175 -13.46 10.61 17.84
CA GLU A 175 -13.48 11.93 18.45
C GLU A 175 -12.07 12.54 18.46
N ALA A 176 -12.04 13.87 18.33
CA ALA A 176 -10.83 14.68 18.26
C ALA A 176 -9.93 14.41 19.47
N ALA A 177 -8.82 13.71 19.25
CA ALA A 177 -7.70 13.72 20.18
C ALA A 177 -7.05 15.10 20.10
N SER A 178 -7.42 15.97 21.04
CA SER A 178 -6.72 17.21 21.37
C SER A 178 -5.30 16.89 21.79
N TRP A 179 -4.32 17.32 20.98
CA TRP A 179 -2.91 17.28 21.36
C TRP A 179 -2.62 18.40 22.36
N PRO A 180 -1.97 18.15 23.51
CA PRO A 180 -1.55 19.22 24.39
C PRO A 180 -0.41 19.99 23.71
N ALA A 181 -0.53 21.32 23.70
CA ALA A 181 0.56 22.21 23.34
C ALA A 181 1.70 22.01 24.37
N GLN A 182 2.93 21.88 23.88
CA GLN A 182 4.12 22.00 24.71
C GLN A 182 4.59 23.45 24.59
N ASP A 183 4.59 24.13 25.73
CA ASP A 183 5.16 25.47 25.96
C ASP A 183 6.70 25.43 25.91
#